data_AF-A0A931QR85-F1
#
_entry.id   AF-A0A931QR85-F1
#
_cell.length_a   1.000
_cell.length_b   1.000
_cell.length_c   1.000
_cell.angle_alpha   90.00
_cell.angle_beta   90.00
_cell.angle_gamma   90.00
#
_symmetry.space_group_name_H-M   'P 1'
#
loop_
_entity.id
_entity.type
_entity.pdbx_description
1 polymer ?
#
loop_
_entity_poly.entity_id
_entity_poly.type
_entity_poly.pdbx_seq_one_letter_code
_entity_poly.pdbx_strand_id
1 'polypeptide(L)'
;MKNLIIFIEGPNDKRFFESIVRPKIETQFDCIQFYEYATKTVKQTKNFIKAIHKLSYKYIFVKDLDSSVCITQRKQQVLDKYCDCDKSLIQVVKIEIESWYAAGINKRSYKKLRIKEFKDCNNVCKNVFEQHLPPKSIVQDKMIDILENYDLTFARKNNNSLDYFFQKLLTRIAA
;
A
#
# COMPACT_ATOMS: atom_id res chain seq x y z
N MET A 1 -13.43 -0.15 21.87
CA MET A 1 -13.37 0.39 20.51
C MET A 1 -12.25 -0.31 19.74
N LYS A 2 -12.52 -0.84 18.55
CA LYS A 2 -11.54 -1.44 17.65
C LYS A 2 -11.05 -0.36 16.68
N ASN A 3 -9.89 0.23 16.99
CA ASN A 3 -9.25 1.23 16.15
C ASN A 3 -8.08 0.62 15.38
N LEU A 4 -7.96 0.97 14.10
CA LEU A 4 -6.86 0.59 13.23
C LEU A 4 -6.10 1.83 12.73
N ILE A 5 -4.79 1.82 12.92
CA ILE A 5 -3.87 2.82 12.37
C ILE A 5 -3.09 2.20 11.22
N ILE A 6 -3.12 2.84 10.05
CA ILE A 6 -2.33 2.39 8.89
C ILE A 6 -1.25 3.44 8.63
N PHE A 7 0.00 3.06 8.89
CA PHE A 7 1.18 3.88 8.59
C PHE A 7 1.50 3.71 7.11
N ILE A 8 1.57 4.83 6.40
CA ILE A 8 1.77 4.90 4.95
C ILE A 8 2.84 5.92 4.60
N GLU A 9 3.55 5.72 3.50
CA GLU A 9 4.66 6.61 3.12
C GLU A 9 4.16 7.98 2.73
N GLY A 10 3.29 8.05 1.72
CA GLY A 10 2.83 9.31 1.19
C GLY A 10 1.40 9.30 0.66
N PRO A 11 1.04 10.37 -0.07
CA PRO A 11 -0.32 10.57 -0.55
C PRO A 11 -0.80 9.52 -1.55
N ASN A 12 0.11 8.95 -2.36
CA ASN A 12 -0.26 7.92 -3.34
C ASN A 12 -0.68 6.62 -2.64
N ASP A 13 0.11 6.16 -1.66
CA ASP A 13 -0.26 5.05 -0.78
C ASP A 13 -1.61 5.30 -0.13
N LYS A 14 -1.80 6.51 0.43
CA LYS A 14 -3.04 6.88 1.11
C LYS A 14 -4.25 6.70 0.22
N ARG A 15 -4.20 7.25 -1.01
CA ARG A 15 -5.29 7.15 -1.97
C ARG A 15 -5.60 5.69 -2.31
N PHE A 16 -4.58 4.87 -2.56
CA PHE A 16 -4.79 3.46 -2.81
C PHE A 16 -5.50 2.77 -1.66
N PHE A 17 -5.01 2.99 -0.43
CA PHE A 17 -5.60 2.36 0.75
C PHE A 17 -7.01 2.89 1.04
N GLU A 18 -7.28 4.18 0.84
CA GLU A 18 -8.61 4.78 0.97
C GLU A 18 -9.60 4.20 -0.05
N SER A 19 -9.21 4.06 -1.32
CA SER A 19 -10.10 3.59 -2.38
C SER A 19 -10.28 2.08 -2.42
N ILE A 20 -9.23 1.30 -2.09
CA ILE A 20 -9.22 -0.15 -2.32
C ILE A 20 -9.28 -0.95 -1.02
N VAL A 21 -8.55 -0.53 0.00
CA VAL A 21 -8.38 -1.32 1.23
C VAL A 21 -9.45 -1.00 2.27
N ARG A 22 -9.69 0.29 2.57
CA ARG A 22 -10.68 0.75 3.56
C ARG A 22 -12.06 0.14 3.32
N PRO A 23 -12.64 0.13 2.09
CA PRO A 23 -13.97 -0.45 1.87
C PRO A 23 -14.06 -1.96 2.15
N LYS A 24 -12.92 -2.66 2.27
CA LYS A 24 -12.89 -4.10 2.59
C LYS A 24 -12.82 -4.40 4.07
N ILE A 25 -12.48 -3.40 4.90
CA ILE A 25 -12.20 -3.60 6.32
C ILE A 25 -12.95 -2.61 7.22
N GLU A 26 -13.60 -1.58 6.67
CA GLU A 26 -14.28 -0.54 7.45
C GLU A 26 -15.39 -1.06 8.35
N THR A 27 -16.06 -2.16 7.98
CA THR A 27 -17.09 -2.79 8.82
C THR A 27 -16.52 -3.53 10.03
N GLN A 28 -15.20 -3.75 10.10
CA GLN A 28 -14.54 -4.52 11.15
C GLN A 28 -13.89 -3.63 12.21
N PHE A 29 -13.86 -2.31 11.99
CA PHE A 29 -13.20 -1.32 12.85
C PHE A 29 -14.11 -0.12 13.07
N ASP A 30 -14.13 0.40 14.29
CA ASP A 30 -14.88 1.63 14.62
C ASP A 30 -14.25 2.86 13.95
N CYS A 31 -12.93 2.85 13.81
CA CYS A 31 -12.18 3.91 13.17
C CYS A 31 -10.93 3.36 12.47
N ILE A 32 -10.73 3.81 11.22
CA ILE A 32 -9.50 3.58 10.46
C ILE A 32 -8.85 4.94 10.20
N GLN A 33 -7.62 5.11 10.68
CA GLN A 33 -6.84 6.33 10.49
C GLN A 33 -5.58 6.05 9.68
N PHE A 34 -5.25 6.97 8.78
CA PHE A 34 -4.03 6.94 7.98
C PHE A 34 -3.00 7.89 8.57
N TYR A 35 -1.78 7.39 8.77
CA TYR A 35 -0.66 8.17 9.29
C TYR A 35 0.47 8.22 8.26
N GLU A 36 0.57 9.35 7.55
CA GLU A 36 1.58 9.64 6.53
C GLU A 36 2.94 9.95 7.18
N TYR A 37 3.75 8.91 7.43
CA TYR A 37 4.95 9.04 8.26
C TYR A 37 6.13 9.67 7.53
N ALA A 38 6.15 9.73 6.19
CA ALA A 38 7.24 10.42 5.48
C ALA A 38 7.25 11.94 5.75
N THR A 39 6.09 12.51 6.10
CA THR A 39 5.97 13.93 6.50
C THR A 39 6.38 14.19 7.95
N LYS A 40 6.74 13.15 8.71
CA LYS A 40 6.97 13.20 10.15
C LYS A 40 8.43 12.90 10.46
N THR A 41 8.92 13.52 11.53
CA THR A 41 10.24 13.15 12.07
C THR A 41 10.18 11.74 12.65
N VAL A 42 11.32 11.03 12.64
CA VAL A 42 11.43 9.70 13.26
C VAL A 42 10.95 9.71 14.72
N LYS A 43 11.28 10.77 15.47
CA LYS A 43 10.85 10.94 16.87
C LYS A 43 9.32 11.02 16.98
N GLN A 44 8.65 11.75 16.10
CA GLN A 44 7.18 11.82 16.09
C GLN A 44 6.56 10.46 15.79
N THR A 45 7.07 9.73 14.79
CA THR A 45 6.56 8.40 14.46
C THR A 45 6.76 7.43 15.62
N LYS A 46 7.94 7.41 16.26
CA LYS A 46 8.22 6.59 17.45
C LYS A 46 7.26 6.90 18.59
N ASN A 47 7.07 8.18 18.91
CA ASN A 47 6.15 8.59 19.97
C ASN A 47 4.71 8.19 19.68
N PHE A 48 4.29 8.27 18.41
CA PHE A 48 2.96 7.85 18.00
C PHE A 48 2.78 6.33 18.13
N ILE A 49 3.78 5.53 17.72
CA ILE A 49 3.79 4.07 17.92
C ILE A 49 3.66 3.71 19.41
N LYS A 50 4.41 4.40 20.28
CA LYS A 50 4.27 4.21 21.74
C LYS A 50 2.88 4.55 22.25
N ALA A 51 2.25 5.62 21.73
CA ALA A 51 0.91 6.01 22.14
C ALA A 51 -0.14 4.97 21.72
N ILE A 52 -0.09 4.48 20.47
CA ILE A 52 -1.04 3.47 19.98
C ILE A 52 -0.90 2.13 20.73
N HIS A 53 0.32 1.76 21.15
CA HIS A 53 0.56 0.59 21.99
C HIS A 53 -0.12 0.73 23.35
N LYS A 54 0.04 1.89 24.02
CA LYS A 54 -0.62 2.16 25.30
C LYS A 54 -2.15 2.13 25.19
N LEU A 55 -2.69 2.57 24.06
CA LEU A 55 -4.12 2.57 23.79
C LEU A 55 -4.64 1.22 23.27
N SER A 56 -3.77 0.22 23.10
CA SER A 56 -4.11 -1.10 22.54
C SER A 56 -4.76 -1.04 21.16
N TYR A 57 -4.36 -0.07 20.32
CA TYR A 57 -4.86 0.04 18.95
C TYR A 57 -4.15 -0.95 18.03
N LYS A 58 -4.88 -1.55 17.09
CA LYS A 58 -4.26 -2.36 16.03
C LYS A 58 -3.56 -1.41 15.04
N TYR A 59 -2.45 -1.85 14.44
CA TYR A 59 -1.82 -1.08 13.36
C TYR A 59 -1.19 -1.96 12.29
N ILE A 60 -0.99 -1.38 11.11
CA ILE A 60 -0.25 -1.95 9.99
C ILE A 60 0.77 -0.91 9.54
N PHE A 61 2.01 -1.34 9.30
CA PHE A 61 3.06 -0.48 8.79
C PHE A 61 3.38 -0.82 7.34
N VAL A 62 3.05 0.05 6.40
CA VAL A 62 3.25 -0.16 4.96
C VAL A 62 4.54 0.53 4.53
N LYS A 63 5.37 -0.19 3.80
CA LYS A 63 6.64 0.30 3.26
C LYS A 63 6.93 -0.36 1.92
N ASP A 64 7.45 0.39 0.96
CA ASP A 64 7.93 -0.16 -0.30
C ASP A 64 9.21 -0.98 -0.10
N LEU A 65 9.50 -1.90 -1.01
CA LEU A 65 10.75 -2.67 -1.00
C LEU A 65 11.92 -1.80 -1.48
N ASP A 66 11.65 -0.91 -2.44
CA ASP A 66 12.61 -0.10 -3.19
C ASP A 66 13.82 -0.96 -3.63
N SER A 67 15.03 -0.48 -3.33
CA SER A 67 16.33 -1.10 -3.61
C SER A 67 16.76 -2.17 -2.58
N SER A 68 15.91 -2.59 -1.64
CA SER A 68 16.33 -3.59 -0.66
C SER A 68 16.46 -4.97 -1.27
N VAL A 69 17.49 -5.70 -0.85
CA VAL A 69 17.79 -7.04 -1.37
C VAL A 69 16.67 -8.03 -1.05
N CYS A 70 15.99 -7.87 0.10
CA CYS A 70 14.84 -8.69 0.44
C CYS A 70 13.87 -8.04 1.45
N ILE A 71 12.66 -8.61 1.54
CA ILE A 71 11.60 -8.20 2.47
C ILE A 71 12.08 -8.27 3.93
N THR A 72 12.87 -9.29 4.29
CA THR A 72 13.38 -9.47 5.66
C THR A 72 14.30 -8.32 6.06
N GLN A 73 15.20 -7.92 5.17
CA GLN A 73 16.10 -6.79 5.38
C GLN A 73 15.31 -5.49 5.48
N ARG A 74 14.32 -5.27 4.59
CA ARG A 74 13.48 -4.07 4.62
C ARG A 74 12.68 -3.96 5.93
N LYS A 75 12.15 -5.08 6.43
CA LYS A 75 11.51 -5.11 7.76
C LYS A 75 12.49 -4.76 8.87
N GLN A 76 13.72 -5.27 8.81
CA GLN A 76 14.73 -4.94 9.81
C GLN A 76 15.06 -3.45 9.79
N GLN A 77 15.21 -2.84 8.62
CA GLN A 77 15.44 -1.39 8.50
C GLN A 77 14.32 -0.55 9.14
N VAL A 78 13.06 -0.96 8.97
CA VAL A 78 11.91 -0.31 9.63
C VAL A 78 12.01 -0.47 11.16
N LEU A 79 12.39 -1.65 11.65
CA LEU A 79 12.61 -1.89 13.08
C LEU A 79 13.76 -1.04 13.62
N ASP A 80 14.90 -1.01 12.95
CA ASP A 80 16.07 -0.25 13.40
C ASP A 80 15.75 1.26 13.44
N LYS A 81 14.98 1.74 12.46
CA LYS A 81 14.56 3.15 12.39
C LYS A 81 13.52 3.51 13.45
N TYR A 82 12.53 2.66 13.71
CA TYR A 82 11.37 3.01 14.55
C TYR A 82 11.31 2.28 15.92
N CYS A 83 12.23 1.35 16.19
CA CYS A 83 12.51 0.53 17.39
C CYS A 83 11.36 -0.18 18.14
N ASP A 84 10.13 0.33 18.05
CA ASP A 84 8.97 -0.17 18.78
C ASP A 84 7.92 -0.78 17.83
N CYS A 85 8.25 -1.07 16.58
CA CYS A 85 7.32 -1.74 15.66
C CYS A 85 7.35 -3.26 15.87
N ASP A 86 6.19 -3.91 15.83
CA ASP A 86 6.12 -5.37 15.70
C ASP A 86 6.45 -5.75 14.24
N LYS A 87 7.51 -6.54 14.06
CA LYS A 87 7.95 -7.08 12.76
C LYS A 87 6.84 -7.79 12.00
N SER A 88 5.94 -8.45 12.72
CA SER A 88 4.79 -9.11 12.15
C SER A 88 3.90 -8.07 11.47
N LEU A 89 3.67 -6.91 12.09
CA LEU A 89 2.76 -5.85 11.66
C LEU A 89 3.28 -5.01 10.47
N ILE A 90 4.56 -5.17 10.12
CA ILE A 90 5.15 -4.56 8.93
C ILE A 90 4.75 -5.33 7.67
N GLN A 91 4.06 -4.64 6.77
CA GLN A 91 3.78 -5.06 5.42
C GLN A 91 4.73 -4.37 4.44
N VAL A 92 5.38 -5.17 3.60
CA VAL A 92 6.23 -4.66 2.53
C VAL A 92 5.51 -4.82 1.21
N VAL A 93 5.36 -3.73 0.46
CA VAL A 93 4.91 -3.74 -0.94
C VAL A 93 6.09 -4.18 -1.80
N LYS A 94 5.90 -5.16 -2.68
CA LYS A 94 7.02 -5.63 -3.52
C LYS A 94 7.25 -4.65 -4.66
N ILE A 95 8.50 -4.20 -4.79
CA ILE A 95 8.95 -3.05 -5.58
C ILE A 95 8.40 -1.74 -5.00
N GLU A 96 7.26 -1.25 -5.48
CA GLU A 96 6.69 0.06 -5.15
C GLU A 96 5.15 0.00 -5.28
N ILE A 97 4.44 0.99 -4.71
CA ILE A 97 2.97 1.06 -4.77
C ILE A 97 2.42 1.12 -6.20
N GLU A 98 3.16 1.67 -7.16
CA GLU A 98 2.79 1.72 -8.59
C GLU A 98 2.53 0.31 -9.16
N SER A 99 3.20 -0.71 -8.64
CA SER A 99 2.94 -2.10 -9.00
C SER A 99 1.52 -2.57 -8.66
N TRP A 100 0.96 -2.05 -7.56
CA TRP A 100 -0.41 -2.32 -7.16
C TRP A 100 -1.40 -1.55 -8.02
N TYR A 101 -1.10 -0.30 -8.39
CA TYR A 101 -1.92 0.46 -9.34
C TYR A 101 -2.01 -0.24 -10.70
N ALA A 102 -0.87 -0.66 -11.26
CA ALA A 102 -0.81 -1.36 -12.54
C ALA A 102 -1.63 -2.67 -12.53
N ALA A 103 -1.58 -3.42 -11.42
CA ALA A 103 -2.20 -4.73 -11.32
C ALA A 103 -3.73 -4.72 -11.52
N GLY A 104 -4.41 -3.63 -11.13
CA GLY A 104 -5.88 -3.54 -11.24
C GLY A 104 -6.40 -3.09 -12.59
N ILE A 105 -5.53 -2.80 -13.56
CA ILE A 105 -5.93 -2.36 -14.89
C ILE A 105 -6.28 -3.61 -15.72
N ASN A 106 -7.57 -3.89 -15.87
CA ASN A 106 -8.04 -4.98 -16.73
C ASN A 106 -8.07 -4.57 -18.21
N LYS A 107 -8.32 -5.53 -19.12
CA LYS A 107 -8.35 -5.32 -20.58
C LYS A 107 -9.26 -4.16 -21.01
N ARG A 108 -10.40 -3.99 -20.33
CA ARG A 108 -11.34 -2.88 -20.63
C ARG A 108 -10.74 -1.55 -20.19
N SER A 109 -10.14 -1.50 -19.00
CA SER A 109 -9.52 -0.30 -18.44
C SER A 109 -8.29 0.15 -19.23
N TYR A 110 -7.45 -0.76 -19.76
CA TYR A 110 -6.31 -0.39 -20.63
C TYR A 110 -6.77 0.45 -21.83
N LYS A 111 -7.79 -0.03 -22.56
CA LYS A 111 -8.35 0.68 -23.71
C LYS A 111 -9.00 2.01 -23.32
N LYS A 112 -9.79 2.02 -22.23
CA LYS A 112 -10.49 3.22 -21.75
C LYS A 112 -9.51 4.33 -21.34
N LEU A 113 -8.46 3.97 -20.59
CA LEU A 113 -7.49 4.90 -20.02
C LEU A 113 -6.34 5.24 -20.99
N ARG A 114 -6.27 4.55 -22.14
CA ARG A 114 -5.19 4.64 -23.13
C ARG A 114 -3.81 4.32 -22.54
N ILE A 115 -3.78 3.43 -21.55
CA ILE A 115 -2.56 2.95 -20.90
C ILE A 115 -2.06 1.73 -21.66
N LYS A 116 -0.75 1.65 -21.90
CA LYS A 116 -0.13 0.46 -22.50
C LYS A 116 -0.18 -0.72 -21.53
N GLU A 117 -0.36 -1.94 -22.05
CA GLU A 117 -0.46 -3.12 -21.20
C GLU A 117 0.86 -3.44 -20.47
N PHE A 118 0.77 -3.70 -19.16
CA PHE A 118 1.88 -4.20 -18.36
C PHE A 118 1.98 -5.72 -18.49
N LYS A 119 3.15 -6.23 -18.92
CA LYS A 119 3.38 -7.68 -19.04
C LYS A 119 3.60 -8.38 -17.70
N ASP A 120 4.21 -7.69 -16.74
CA ASP A 120 4.46 -8.19 -15.39
C ASP A 120 4.21 -7.08 -14.37
N CYS A 121 3.09 -7.19 -13.65
CA CYS A 121 2.70 -6.21 -12.63
C CYS A 121 3.44 -6.40 -11.29
N ASN A 122 4.25 -7.44 -11.12
CA ASN A 122 5.01 -7.65 -9.87
C ASN A 122 6.26 -6.78 -9.78
N ASN A 123 6.77 -6.31 -10.92
CA ASN A 123 8.06 -5.62 -11.02
C ASN A 123 7.92 -4.21 -11.64
N VAL A 124 6.73 -3.63 -11.61
CA VAL A 124 6.50 -2.25 -12.07
C VAL A 124 6.99 -1.28 -11.01
N CYS A 125 8.06 -0.56 -11.31
CA CYS A 125 8.48 0.63 -10.57
C CYS A 125 7.88 1.90 -11.20
N LYS A 126 8.04 3.03 -10.52
CA LYS A 126 7.58 4.36 -10.94
C LYS A 126 7.95 4.70 -12.39
N ASN A 127 9.21 4.52 -12.77
CA ASN A 127 9.66 4.83 -14.13
C ASN A 127 8.98 3.96 -15.18
N VAL A 128 8.79 2.66 -14.89
CA VAL A 128 8.08 1.74 -15.79
C VAL A 128 6.61 2.13 -15.88
N PHE A 129 5.99 2.48 -14.75
CA PHE A 129 4.60 2.92 -14.70
C PHE A 129 4.37 4.15 -15.59
N GLU A 130 5.19 5.18 -15.43
CA GLU A 130 5.09 6.44 -16.19
C GLU A 130 5.26 6.23 -17.70
N GLN A 131 6.14 5.31 -18.13
CA GLN A 131 6.35 4.99 -19.55
C GLN A 131 5.14 4.34 -20.24
N HIS A 132 4.24 3.72 -19.47
CA HIS A 132 3.03 3.11 -19.99
C HIS A 132 1.86 4.10 -20.09
N LEU A 133 1.97 5.27 -19.45
CA LEU A 133 0.97 6.32 -19.53
C LEU A 133 1.01 7.03 -20.89
N PRO A 134 -0.12 7.63 -21.34
CA PRO A 134 -0.12 8.51 -22.49
C PRO A 134 0.89 9.66 -22.34
N PRO A 135 1.53 10.13 -23.43
CA PRO A 135 2.42 11.28 -23.38
C PRO A 135 1.75 12.51 -22.75
N LYS A 136 2.50 13.28 -21.96
CA LYS A 136 2.03 14.49 -21.25
C LYS A 136 0.93 14.23 -20.20
N SER A 137 0.72 12.98 -19.79
CA SER A 137 -0.20 12.68 -18.68
C SER A 137 0.32 13.25 -17.36
N ILE A 138 -0.59 13.78 -16.56
CA ILE A 138 -0.35 14.03 -15.13
C ILE A 138 -0.49 12.68 -14.43
N VAL A 139 0.59 12.19 -13.82
CA VAL A 139 0.66 10.84 -13.23
C VAL A 139 -0.43 10.66 -12.17
N GLN A 140 -0.63 11.67 -11.33
CA GLN A 140 -1.59 11.64 -10.22
C GLN A 140 -3.03 11.51 -10.73
N ASP A 141 -3.39 12.21 -11.79
CA ASP A 141 -4.71 12.11 -12.42
C ASP A 141 -4.92 10.72 -12.99
N LYS A 142 -3.88 10.12 -13.60
CA LYS A 142 -3.95 8.74 -14.08
C LYS A 142 -4.08 7.71 -12.97
N MET A 143 -3.45 7.93 -11.82
CA MET A 143 -3.65 7.08 -10.66
C MET A 143 -5.09 7.15 -10.15
N ILE A 144 -5.72 8.34 -10.17
CA ILE A 144 -7.14 8.51 -9.82
C ILE A 144 -8.03 7.78 -10.85
N ASP A 145 -7.83 8.02 -12.14
CA ASP A 145 -8.55 7.33 -13.23
C ASP A 145 -8.47 5.79 -13.10
N ILE A 146 -7.30 5.28 -12.70
CA ILE A 146 -7.08 3.85 -12.46
C ILE A 146 -7.92 3.36 -11.27
N LEU A 147 -7.92 4.08 -10.16
CA LEU A 147 -8.68 3.69 -8.96
C LEU A 147 -10.19 3.63 -9.23
N GLU A 148 -10.72 4.55 -10.03
CA GLU A 148 -12.13 4.56 -10.45
C GLU A 148 -12.51 3.35 -11.32
N ASN A 149 -11.54 2.70 -11.95
CA ASN A 149 -11.74 1.56 -12.85
C ASN A 149 -10.98 0.31 -12.37
N TYR A 150 -10.66 0.25 -11.08
CA TYR A 150 -9.78 -0.74 -10.49
C TYR A 150 -10.49 -2.08 -10.26
N ASP A 151 -9.94 -3.15 -10.81
CA ASP A 151 -10.44 -4.50 -10.61
C ASP A 151 -9.57 -5.23 -9.58
N LEU A 152 -10.01 -5.24 -8.31
CA LEU A 152 -9.26 -5.88 -7.22
C LEU A 152 -9.11 -7.40 -7.41
N THR A 153 -10.14 -8.06 -7.94
CA THR A 153 -10.09 -9.51 -8.18
C THR A 153 -9.04 -9.84 -9.23
N PHE A 154 -8.98 -9.05 -10.30
CA PHE A 154 -7.94 -9.13 -11.31
C PHE A 154 -6.56 -8.75 -10.72
N ALA A 155 -6.47 -7.68 -9.93
CA ALA A 155 -5.22 -7.21 -9.34
C ALA A 155 -4.53 -8.27 -8.48
N ARG A 156 -5.29 -8.93 -7.61
CA ARG A 156 -4.77 -10.00 -6.76
C ARG A 156 -4.25 -11.20 -7.56
N LYS A 157 -4.79 -11.48 -8.74
CA LYS A 157 -4.25 -12.54 -9.61
C LYS A 157 -2.96 -12.13 -10.32
N ASN A 158 -2.73 -10.83 -10.51
CA ASN A 158 -1.62 -10.31 -11.31
C ASN A 158 -0.48 -9.68 -10.50
N ASN A 159 -0.64 -9.51 -9.17
CA ASN A 159 0.41 -9.04 -8.29
C ASN A 159 0.44 -9.86 -6.98
N ASN A 160 1.52 -10.63 -6.83
CA ASN A 160 1.72 -11.55 -5.72
C ASN A 160 1.81 -10.84 -4.37
N SER A 161 2.36 -9.62 -4.34
CA SER A 161 2.51 -8.87 -3.09
C SER A 161 1.20 -8.25 -2.61
N LEU A 162 0.36 -7.81 -3.54
CA LEU A 162 -0.99 -7.35 -3.26
C LEU A 162 -1.85 -8.51 -2.76
N ASP A 163 -1.77 -9.67 -3.41
CA ASP A 163 -2.52 -10.84 -2.96
C ASP A 163 -2.08 -11.31 -1.57
N TYR A 164 -0.77 -11.43 -1.35
CA TYR A 164 -0.22 -11.76 -0.05
C TYR A 164 -0.65 -10.76 1.03
N PHE A 165 -0.68 -9.46 0.71
CA PHE A 165 -1.20 -8.44 1.61
C PHE A 165 -2.65 -8.72 2.00
N PHE A 166 -3.54 -8.94 1.03
CA PHE A 166 -4.95 -9.21 1.31
C PHE A 166 -5.18 -10.53 2.05
N GLN A 167 -4.44 -11.59 1.72
CA GLN A 167 -4.49 -12.86 2.47
C GLN A 167 -4.13 -12.63 3.94
N LYS A 168 -3.02 -11.95 4.20
CA LYS A 168 -2.56 -11.67 5.57
C LYS A 168 -3.49 -10.71 6.32
N LEU A 169 -4.02 -9.71 5.63
CA LEU A 169 -4.99 -8.76 6.18
C LEU A 169 -6.25 -9.49 6.65
N LEU A 170 -6.83 -10.35 5.80
CA LEU A 170 -8.03 -11.12 6.14
C LEU A 170 -7.81 -12.03 7.35
N THR A 171 -6.68 -12.76 7.41
CA THR A 171 -6.35 -13.60 8.57
C THR A 171 -6.27 -12.81 9.87
N ARG A 172 -5.78 -11.57 9.82
CA ARG A 172 -5.60 -10.71 11.00
C ARG A 172 -6.86 -10.06 11.52
N ILE A 173 -7.86 -9.91 10.64
CA ILE A 173 -9.11 -9.30 11.05
C ILE A 173 -10.13 -10.36 11.48
N ALA A 174 -10.01 -11.58 10.95
CA ALA A 174 -10.73 -12.74 11.48
C ALA A 174 -10.30 -13.13 12.91
N ALA A 175 -9.07 -12.76 13.32
CA ALA A 175 -8.52 -12.98 14.66
C ALA A 175 -8.75 -11.79 15.62
#